data_AF-A0A9D6AKC1-F1
#
_entry.id   AF-A0A9D6AKC1-F1
#
_cell.length_a   1.000
_cell.length_b   1.000
_cell.length_c   1.000
_cell.angle_alpha   90.00
_cell.angle_beta   90.00
_cell.angle_gamma   90.00
#
_symmetry.space_group_name_H-M   'P 1'
#
loop_
_entity.id
_entity.type
_entity.pdbx_description
1 polymer ?
#
loop_
_entity_poly.entity_id
_entity_poly.type
_entity_poly.pdbx_seq_one_letter_code
_entity_poly.pdbx_strand_id
1 'polypeptide(L)'
;MKASFLFAATLLLTPALGSAQVLSVKPGLWEHSVDLKSESGRLEMALEMARTQMALLPPAQRQMMENMLAQQGVKFDIVNQRFQNCITEEEAATGQFTFAEEGGCRETSIRNEGSTTHVSFVCSQGQGQLVLQDGASYTGQSSMTLNFNGLTESATQPAATVRCGGT
;
A
#
# COMPACT_ATOMS: atom_id res chain seq x y z
N MET A 1 -53.61 -23.32 -42.12
CA MET A 1 -52.81 -24.00 -41.07
C MET A 1 -51.46 -24.40 -41.64
N LYS A 2 -50.37 -23.75 -41.21
CA LYS A 2 -49.06 -24.36 -40.93
C LYS A 2 -48.08 -23.25 -40.50
N ALA A 3 -47.50 -23.47 -39.34
CA ALA A 3 -46.87 -22.47 -38.47
C ALA A 3 -45.46 -22.09 -38.92
N SER A 4 -45.12 -20.82 -38.71
CA SER A 4 -43.75 -20.30 -38.74
C SER A 4 -43.02 -20.76 -37.48
N PHE A 5 -41.82 -21.30 -37.62
CA PHE A 5 -40.88 -21.53 -36.52
C PHE A 5 -39.73 -20.52 -36.64
N LEU A 6 -39.78 -19.49 -35.79
CA LEU A 6 -38.65 -18.59 -35.54
C LEU A 6 -37.80 -19.23 -34.43
N PHE A 7 -36.57 -19.63 -34.76
CA PHE A 7 -35.56 -20.00 -33.78
C PHE A 7 -35.00 -18.72 -33.14
N ALA A 8 -35.46 -18.39 -31.94
CA ALA A 8 -34.83 -17.38 -31.09
C ALA A 8 -33.71 -18.06 -30.28
N ALA A 9 -32.46 -17.89 -30.72
CA ALA A 9 -31.29 -18.28 -29.95
C ALA A 9 -31.00 -17.18 -28.92
N THR A 10 -31.51 -17.34 -27.70
CA THR A 10 -31.21 -16.45 -26.57
C THR A 10 -29.82 -16.78 -26.05
N LEU A 11 -28.82 -15.98 -26.46
CA LEU A 11 -27.46 -16.04 -25.91
C LEU A 11 -27.51 -15.52 -24.46
N LEU A 12 -27.48 -16.44 -23.49
CA LEU A 12 -27.31 -16.13 -22.08
C LEU A 12 -25.89 -15.54 -21.89
N LEU A 13 -25.81 -14.22 -21.86
CA LEU A 13 -24.61 -13.49 -21.47
C LEU A 13 -24.47 -13.65 -19.94
N THR A 14 -23.71 -14.65 -19.51
CA THR A 14 -23.29 -14.79 -18.10
C THR A 14 -22.42 -13.58 -17.76
N PRO A 15 -22.83 -12.70 -16.82
CA PRO A 15 -21.92 -11.69 -16.31
C PRO A 15 -20.78 -12.41 -15.59
N ALA A 16 -19.58 -12.32 -16.15
CA ALA A 16 -18.36 -12.68 -15.44
C ALA A 16 -18.24 -11.70 -14.26
N LEU A 17 -18.74 -12.11 -13.10
CA LEU A 17 -18.39 -11.48 -11.83
C LEU A 17 -16.88 -11.70 -11.68
N GLY A 18 -16.10 -10.67 -11.98
CA GLY A 18 -14.67 -10.65 -11.68
C GLY A 18 -14.54 -10.85 -10.18
N SER A 19 -14.01 -11.99 -9.77
CA SER A 19 -13.59 -12.23 -8.41
C SER A 19 -12.49 -11.21 -8.10
N ALA A 20 -12.81 -10.20 -7.30
CA ALA A 20 -11.79 -9.42 -6.61
C ALA A 20 -10.99 -10.43 -5.77
N GLN A 21 -9.73 -10.65 -6.13
CA GLN A 21 -8.91 -11.65 -5.46
C GLN A 21 -8.45 -11.02 -4.15
N VAL A 22 -9.04 -11.44 -3.04
CA VAL A 22 -8.78 -10.91 -1.70
C VAL A 22 -7.34 -11.29 -1.30
N LEU A 23 -6.49 -10.31 -0.99
CA LEU A 23 -5.17 -10.58 -0.44
C LEU A 23 -5.33 -11.15 0.97
N SER A 24 -4.67 -12.26 1.27
CA SER A 24 -4.73 -12.83 2.62
C SER A 24 -3.77 -12.07 3.54
N VAL A 25 -4.26 -10.98 4.15
CA VAL A 25 -3.51 -10.14 5.08
C VAL A 25 -3.88 -10.51 6.52
N LYS A 26 -2.91 -10.53 7.44
CA LYS A 26 -3.16 -10.79 8.86
C LYS A 26 -3.45 -9.49 9.61
N PRO A 27 -4.43 -9.48 10.53
CA PRO A 27 -4.63 -8.36 11.44
C PRO A 27 -3.44 -8.20 12.41
N GLY A 28 -3.29 -7.02 13.00
CA GLY A 28 -2.27 -6.69 14.01
C GLY A 28 -1.47 -5.42 13.70
N LEU A 29 -0.38 -5.19 14.43
CA LEU A 29 0.48 -4.00 14.23
C LEU A 29 1.42 -4.23 13.06
N TRP A 30 1.26 -3.51 11.97
CA TRP A 30 2.17 -3.57 10.83
C TRP A 30 3.21 -2.47 10.93
N GLU A 31 4.47 -2.80 10.67
CA GLU A 31 5.55 -1.82 10.62
C GLU A 31 6.17 -1.78 9.23
N HIS A 32 6.15 -0.61 8.62
CA HIS A 32 6.62 -0.37 7.27
C HIS A 32 7.93 0.41 7.31
N SER A 33 8.92 -0.07 6.56
CA SER A 33 10.19 0.65 6.33
C SER A 33 10.20 1.15 4.90
N VAL A 34 10.36 2.46 4.71
CA VAL A 34 10.37 3.08 3.38
C VAL A 34 11.73 3.70 3.13
N ASP A 35 12.35 3.34 2.02
CA ASP A 35 13.49 4.07 1.45
C ASP A 35 12.97 4.73 0.16
N LEU A 36 12.98 6.06 0.10
CA LEU A 36 12.54 6.78 -1.10
C LEU A 36 13.78 7.34 -1.79
N LYS A 37 13.95 6.98 -3.06
CA LYS A 37 15.03 7.51 -3.89
C LYS A 37 14.48 8.36 -5.01
N SER A 38 14.87 9.62 -5.10
CA SER A 38 14.51 10.47 -6.24
C SER A 38 15.67 10.58 -7.22
N GLU A 39 15.36 10.80 -8.49
CA GLU A 39 16.40 10.96 -9.53
C GLU A 39 17.36 12.13 -9.23
N SER A 40 16.87 13.16 -8.53
CA SER A 40 17.63 14.37 -8.25
C SER A 40 18.37 14.33 -6.91
N GLY A 41 18.05 13.38 -6.03
CA GLY A 41 18.53 13.34 -4.64
C GLY A 41 17.91 14.41 -3.72
N ARG A 42 17.03 15.28 -4.25
CA ARG A 42 16.47 16.40 -3.48
C ARG A 42 15.45 15.95 -2.45
N LEU A 43 14.72 14.87 -2.73
CA LEU A 43 13.77 14.29 -1.80
C LEU A 43 14.49 13.77 -0.55
N GLU A 44 15.61 13.08 -0.75
CA GLU A 44 16.46 12.53 0.30
C GLU A 44 17.05 13.64 1.16
N MET A 45 17.55 14.71 0.53
CA MET A 45 18.03 15.90 1.27
C MET A 45 16.92 16.54 2.10
N ALA A 46 15.71 16.67 1.55
CA ALA A 46 14.58 17.24 2.26
C ALA A 46 14.17 16.36 3.47
N LEU A 47 14.16 15.03 3.29
CA LEU A 47 13.92 14.07 4.37
C LEU A 47 14.99 14.14 5.45
N GLU A 48 16.26 14.30 5.08
CA GLU A 48 17.36 14.44 6.03
C GLU A 48 17.29 15.76 6.81
N MET A 49 16.93 16.85 6.13
CA MET A 49 16.67 18.14 6.80
C MET A 49 15.50 18.04 7.78
N ALA A 50 14.43 17.31 7.41
CA ALA A 50 13.32 17.05 8.31
C ALA A 50 13.74 16.19 9.51
N ARG A 51 14.51 15.11 9.30
CA ARG A 51 15.10 14.29 10.38
C ARG A 51 15.91 15.13 11.35
N THR A 52 16.79 15.98 10.81
CA THR A 52 17.63 16.86 11.62
C THR A 52 16.79 17.80 12.48
N GLN A 53 15.80 18.47 11.89
CA GLN A 53 14.92 19.36 12.65
C GLN A 53 14.12 18.62 13.73
N MET A 54 13.62 17.43 13.44
CA MET A 54 12.92 16.59 14.42
C MET A 54 13.84 16.12 15.55
N ALA A 55 15.10 15.80 15.23
CA ALA A 55 16.12 15.42 16.20
C ALA A 55 16.47 16.58 17.16
N LEU A 56 16.33 17.84 16.71
CA LEU A 56 16.52 19.03 17.52
C LEU A 56 15.33 19.35 18.44
N LEU A 57 14.16 18.77 18.21
CA LEU A 57 13.01 18.98 19.11
C LEU A 57 13.28 18.33 20.48
N PRO A 58 12.90 19.00 21.60
CA PRO A 58 12.95 18.40 22.92
C PRO A 58 12.15 17.09 22.98
N PRO A 59 12.62 16.07 23.74
CA PRO A 59 11.97 14.76 23.78
C PRO A 59 10.47 14.81 24.12
N ALA A 60 10.07 15.68 25.05
CA ALA A 60 8.66 15.84 25.42
C ALA A 60 7.79 16.37 24.26
N GLN A 61 8.32 17.28 23.44
CA GLN A 61 7.59 17.84 22.30
C GLN A 61 7.50 16.83 21.16
N ARG A 62 8.57 16.07 20.92
CA ARG A 62 8.56 14.96 19.96
C ARG A 62 7.54 13.89 20.35
N GLN A 63 7.54 13.47 21.61
CA GLN A 63 6.59 12.48 22.13
C GLN A 63 5.14 12.97 22.02
N MET A 64 4.87 14.26 22.24
CA MET A 64 3.54 14.84 22.08
C MET A 64 3.03 14.71 20.63
N MET A 65 3.89 15.01 19.65
CA MET A 65 3.56 14.85 18.24
C MET A 65 3.34 13.38 17.87
N GLU A 66 4.23 12.49 18.29
CA GLU A 66 4.11 11.05 18.05
C GLU A 66 2.83 10.49 18.66
N ASN A 67 2.47 10.89 19.88
CA ASN A 67 1.23 10.46 20.54
C ASN A 67 -0.02 10.98 19.82
N MET A 68 0.02 12.20 19.30
CA MET A 68 -1.10 12.78 18.53
C MET A 68 -1.32 12.02 17.21
N LEU A 69 -0.25 11.63 16.51
CA LEU A 69 -0.34 10.79 15.32
C LEU A 69 -0.80 9.37 15.67
N ALA A 70 -0.30 8.80 16.78
CA ALA A 70 -0.69 7.47 17.25
C ALA A 70 -2.18 7.35 17.58
N GLN A 71 -2.84 8.44 18.00
CA GLN A 71 -4.29 8.47 18.20
C GLN A 71 -5.08 8.26 16.89
N GLN A 72 -4.46 8.51 15.74
CA GLN A 72 -5.03 8.24 14.41
C GLN A 72 -4.67 6.84 13.91
N GLY A 73 -4.14 5.96 14.77
CA GLY A 73 -3.74 4.60 14.41
C GLY A 73 -2.41 4.51 13.68
N VAL A 74 -1.67 5.62 13.56
CA VAL A 74 -0.38 5.69 12.84
C VAL A 74 0.73 6.13 13.78
N LYS A 75 1.71 5.26 14.04
CA LYS A 75 2.96 5.67 14.72
C LYS A 75 4.01 5.94 13.65
N PHE A 76 4.59 7.13 13.65
CA PHE A 76 5.63 7.48 12.68
C PHE A 76 6.93 7.84 13.36
N ASP A 77 7.97 7.04 13.12
CA ASP A 77 9.34 7.34 13.48
C ASP A 77 10.01 8.03 12.28
N ILE A 78 9.88 9.37 12.26
CA ILE A 78 10.48 10.24 11.24
C ILE A 78 11.99 10.07 11.21
N VAL A 79 12.60 9.82 12.37
CA VAL A 79 14.02 9.48 12.42
C VAL A 79 14.16 8.20 11.65
N ASN A 80 13.79 7.02 12.10
CA ASN A 80 14.15 5.79 11.36
C ASN A 80 13.41 5.53 10.03
N GLN A 81 12.59 6.47 9.52
CA GLN A 81 11.75 6.32 8.32
C GLN A 81 10.86 5.07 8.41
N ARG A 82 10.33 4.82 9.62
CA ARG A 82 9.45 3.69 9.90
C ARG A 82 8.08 4.23 10.26
N PHE A 83 7.04 3.69 9.63
CA PHE A 83 5.66 3.96 10.03
C PHE A 83 5.00 2.66 10.46
N GLN A 84 4.17 2.72 11.48
CA GLN A 84 3.40 1.58 11.96
C GLN A 84 1.92 1.92 11.93
N ASN A 85 1.09 0.97 11.54
CA ASN A 85 -0.37 1.07 11.61
C ASN A 85 -0.97 -0.25 12.12
N CYS A 86 -2.14 -0.17 12.74
CA CYS A 86 -2.90 -1.37 13.10
C CYS A 86 -3.83 -1.75 11.94
N ILE A 87 -3.79 -3.01 11.54
CA ILE A 87 -4.79 -3.61 10.64
C ILE A 87 -5.80 -4.38 11.50
N THR A 88 -7.06 -3.99 11.44
CA THR A 88 -8.16 -4.66 12.14
C THR A 88 -8.57 -5.97 11.46
N GLU A 89 -9.33 -6.81 12.14
CA GLU A 89 -9.86 -8.04 11.55
C GLU A 89 -10.79 -7.77 10.34
N GLU A 90 -11.56 -6.69 10.40
CA GLU A 90 -12.43 -6.26 9.30
C GLU A 90 -11.61 -5.86 8.08
N GLU A 91 -10.57 -5.03 8.25
CA GLU A 91 -9.67 -4.63 7.17
C GLU A 91 -8.89 -5.83 6.60
N ALA A 92 -8.43 -6.74 7.45
CA ALA A 92 -7.79 -7.98 7.01
C ALA A 92 -8.75 -8.86 6.18
N ALA A 93 -10.04 -8.89 6.52
CA ALA A 93 -11.05 -9.68 5.82
C ALA A 93 -11.41 -9.14 4.43
N THR A 94 -11.30 -7.82 4.21
CA THR A 94 -11.47 -7.24 2.85
C THR A 94 -10.28 -7.53 1.95
N GLY A 95 -9.12 -7.90 2.53
CA GLY A 95 -7.89 -8.22 1.83
C GLY A 95 -7.40 -7.11 0.92
N GLN A 96 -7.71 -5.87 1.26
CA GLN A 96 -7.27 -4.68 0.57
C GLN A 96 -6.29 -3.95 1.46
N PHE A 97 -5.17 -3.53 0.89
CA PHE A 97 -4.33 -2.54 1.55
C PHE A 97 -5.02 -1.19 1.43
N THR A 98 -5.65 -0.71 2.52
CA THR A 98 -6.41 0.56 2.55
C THR A 98 -5.59 1.77 2.09
N PHE A 99 -4.27 1.75 2.26
CA PHE A 99 -3.36 2.80 1.72
C PHE A 99 -3.32 2.86 0.19
N ALA A 100 -3.68 1.78 -0.51
CA ALA A 100 -3.72 1.75 -1.97
C ALA A 100 -4.96 2.49 -2.53
N GLU A 101 -6.09 2.44 -1.82
CA GLU A 101 -7.33 3.09 -2.24
C GLU A 101 -7.22 4.62 -2.17
N GLU A 102 -6.65 5.16 -1.08
CA GLU A 102 -6.43 6.61 -0.93
C GLU A 102 -5.47 7.18 -2.00
N GLY A 103 -4.56 6.34 -2.53
CA GLY A 103 -3.62 6.68 -3.61
C GLY A 103 -4.18 6.54 -5.02
N GLY A 104 -5.46 6.15 -5.19
CA GLY A 104 -6.05 5.87 -6.50
C GLY A 104 -5.37 4.69 -7.21
N CYS A 105 -4.83 3.74 -6.45
CA CYS A 105 -4.18 2.56 -6.96
C CYS A 105 -5.21 1.47 -7.26
N ARG A 106 -5.06 0.81 -8.40
CA ARG A 106 -5.83 -0.37 -8.78
C ARG A 106 -4.89 -1.54 -8.97
N GLU A 107 -5.27 -2.67 -8.40
CA GLU A 107 -4.60 -3.95 -8.62
C GLU A 107 -4.74 -4.37 -10.09
N THR A 108 -3.64 -4.81 -10.68
CA THR A 108 -3.59 -5.28 -12.07
C THR A 108 -3.36 -6.79 -12.16
N SER A 109 -2.69 -7.39 -11.17
CA SER A 109 -2.57 -8.84 -11.07
C SER A 109 -2.36 -9.30 -9.65
N ILE A 110 -2.93 -10.47 -9.33
CA ILE A 110 -2.69 -11.21 -8.09
C ILE A 110 -2.38 -12.65 -8.49
N ARG A 111 -1.27 -13.19 -8.00
CA ARG A 111 -0.86 -14.58 -8.21
C ARG A 111 -0.46 -15.20 -6.89
N ASN A 112 -1.16 -16.28 -6.52
CA ASN A 112 -0.87 -17.05 -5.32
C ASN A 112 0.04 -18.25 -5.64
N GLU A 113 1.10 -18.40 -4.87
CA GLU A 113 2.12 -19.45 -4.96
C GLU A 113 2.44 -19.97 -3.54
N GLY A 114 1.65 -20.94 -3.08
CA GLY A 114 1.78 -21.47 -1.71
C GLY A 114 1.48 -20.40 -0.67
N SER A 115 2.46 -20.10 0.19
CA SER A 115 2.39 -19.01 1.18
C SER A 115 2.76 -17.63 0.62
N THR A 116 3.06 -17.54 -0.67
CA THR A 116 3.49 -16.29 -1.31
C THR A 116 2.39 -15.75 -2.21
N THR A 117 2.08 -14.46 -2.11
CA THR A 117 1.16 -13.77 -3.02
C THR A 117 1.89 -12.64 -3.72
N HIS A 118 2.00 -12.72 -5.04
CA HIS A 118 2.54 -11.65 -5.87
C HIS A 118 1.41 -10.72 -6.30
N VAL A 119 1.62 -9.43 -6.14
CA VAL A 119 0.65 -8.38 -6.47
C VAL A 119 1.32 -7.34 -7.34
N SER A 120 0.64 -6.91 -8.39
CA SER A 120 1.01 -5.72 -9.16
C SER A 120 -0.12 -4.71 -9.11
N PHE A 121 0.23 -3.43 -9.05
CA PHE A 121 -0.73 -2.34 -8.97
C PHE A 121 -0.29 -1.15 -9.83
N VAL A 122 -1.27 -0.39 -10.29
CA VAL A 122 -1.09 0.87 -11.04
C VAL A 122 -1.89 1.95 -10.35
N CYS A 123 -1.25 3.07 -10.05
CA CYS A 123 -1.84 4.28 -9.48
C CYS A 123 -1.85 5.39 -10.53
N SER A 124 -2.60 6.47 -10.30
CA SER A 124 -2.64 7.60 -11.24
C SER A 124 -1.27 8.24 -11.50
N GLN A 125 -0.35 8.14 -10.53
CA GLN A 125 0.98 8.72 -10.59
C GLN A 125 2.07 7.66 -10.33
N GLY A 126 1.83 6.39 -10.64
CA GLY A 126 2.85 5.38 -10.39
C GLY A 126 2.41 3.95 -10.63
N GLN A 127 3.30 3.03 -10.36
CA GLN A 127 3.04 1.60 -10.39
C GLN A 127 4.00 0.88 -9.45
N GLY A 128 3.62 -0.33 -9.07
CA GLY A 128 4.49 -1.13 -8.23
C GLY A 128 4.09 -2.59 -8.21
N GLN A 129 4.92 -3.34 -7.50
CA GLN A 129 4.74 -4.75 -7.27
C GLN A 129 5.18 -5.07 -5.85
N LEU A 130 4.39 -5.90 -5.18
CA LEU A 130 4.69 -6.42 -3.86
C LEU A 130 4.55 -7.94 -3.83
N VAL A 131 5.26 -8.54 -2.89
CA VAL A 131 5.26 -9.97 -2.61
C VAL A 131 4.92 -10.12 -1.15
N LEU A 132 3.71 -10.60 -0.89
CA LEU A 132 3.21 -10.91 0.45
C LEU A 132 3.64 -12.34 0.81
N GLN A 133 4.18 -12.52 2.00
CA GLN A 133 4.59 -13.79 2.59
C GLN A 133 3.73 -14.08 3.82
N ASP A 134 3.07 -15.24 3.81
CA ASP A 134 2.25 -15.78 4.90
C ASP A 134 1.21 -14.80 5.44
N GLY A 135 0.79 -13.84 4.63
CA GLY A 135 -0.07 -12.73 5.02
C GLY A 135 0.48 -11.84 6.13
N ALA A 136 1.73 -12.00 6.55
CA ALA A 136 2.30 -11.38 7.74
C ALA A 136 3.39 -10.35 7.42
N SER A 137 3.92 -10.41 6.20
CA SER A 137 4.99 -9.54 5.74
C SER A 137 4.93 -9.34 4.25
N TYR A 138 5.36 -8.19 3.74
CA TYR A 138 5.62 -8.04 2.32
C TYR A 138 6.99 -7.47 2.04
N THR A 139 7.47 -7.71 0.81
CA THR A 139 8.53 -6.94 0.15
C THR A 139 7.98 -6.34 -1.12
N GLY A 140 8.27 -5.09 -1.42
CA GLY A 140 7.74 -4.46 -2.63
C GLY A 140 8.56 -3.31 -3.14
N GLN A 141 8.46 -3.09 -4.44
CA GLN A 141 9.08 -1.97 -5.13
C GLN A 141 8.04 -1.20 -5.90
N SER A 142 8.18 0.12 -5.92
CA SER A 142 7.27 0.99 -6.65
C SER A 142 8.04 2.17 -7.26
N SER A 143 7.56 2.63 -8.40
CA SER A 143 7.95 3.89 -9.01
C SER A 143 6.74 4.83 -8.97
N MET A 144 6.90 6.01 -8.40
CA MET A 144 5.83 6.98 -8.28
C MET A 144 6.33 8.40 -8.52
N THR A 145 5.47 9.22 -9.12
CA THR A 145 5.68 10.64 -9.28
C THR A 145 5.13 11.34 -8.04
N LEU A 146 6.03 11.87 -7.22
CA LEU A 146 5.69 12.62 -6.02
C LEU A 146 5.68 14.11 -6.34
N ASN A 147 4.68 14.83 -5.84
CA ASN A 147 4.69 16.30 -5.83
C ASN A 147 5.07 16.78 -4.43
N PHE A 148 6.30 17.25 -4.25
CA PHE A 148 6.79 17.78 -2.99
C PHE A 148 7.18 19.26 -3.16
N ASN A 149 6.51 20.17 -2.43
CA ASN A 149 6.71 21.62 -2.57
C ASN A 149 6.62 22.15 -4.03
N GLY A 150 5.69 21.61 -4.82
CA GLY A 150 5.53 21.98 -6.23
C GLY A 150 6.56 21.37 -7.18
N LEU A 151 7.44 20.49 -6.69
CA LEU A 151 8.39 19.73 -7.51
C LEU A 151 7.85 18.32 -7.74
N THR A 152 7.69 17.98 -9.01
CA THR A 152 7.31 16.66 -9.49
C THR A 152 8.57 15.81 -9.64
N GLU A 153 8.73 14.76 -8.82
CA GLU A 153 9.91 13.87 -8.87
C GLU A 153 9.50 12.41 -9.00
N SER A 154 10.19 11.68 -9.89
CA SER A 154 10.12 10.22 -9.94
C SER A 154 10.87 9.67 -8.74
N ALA A 155 10.17 8.92 -7.90
CA ALA A 155 10.69 8.26 -6.72
C ALA A 155 10.57 6.75 -6.87
N THR A 156 11.64 6.04 -6.57
CA THR A 156 11.64 4.58 -6.46
C THR A 156 11.74 4.18 -5.00
N GLN A 157 10.86 3.28 -4.59
CA GLN A 157 10.95 2.60 -3.30
C GLN A 157 11.55 1.22 -3.53
N PRO A 158 12.76 0.91 -3.04
CA PRO A 158 13.27 -0.45 -3.03
C PRO A 158 12.51 -1.29 -1.99
N ALA A 159 12.69 -2.61 -2.03
CA ALA A 159 12.00 -3.61 -1.21
C ALA A 159 11.75 -3.16 0.25
N ALA A 160 10.53 -2.70 0.53
CA ALA A 160 10.09 -2.39 1.89
C ALA A 160 9.73 -3.67 2.62
N THR A 161 10.38 -3.99 3.74
CA THR A 161 9.96 -5.12 4.59
C THR A 161 8.93 -4.63 5.59
N VAL A 162 7.80 -5.34 5.65
CA VAL A 162 6.74 -5.05 6.61
C VAL A 162 6.48 -6.27 7.47
N ARG A 163 6.19 -6.09 8.76
CA ARG A 163 5.91 -7.22 9.67
C ARG A 163 4.74 -6.91 10.57
N CYS A 164 3.89 -7.91 10.78
CA CYS A 164 2.91 -7.90 11.86
C CYS A 164 3.62 -8.17 13.21
N GLY A 165 3.74 -7.15 14.05
CA GLY A 165 4.14 -7.23 15.45
C GLY A 165 2.95 -7.61 16.33
N GLY A 166 3.06 -8.74 17.03
CA GLY A 166 2.20 -9.05 18.18
C GLY A 166 2.57 -8.17 19.37
N THR A 167 1.58 -7.87 20.19
CA THR A 167 1.68 -7.26 21.54
C THR A 167 2.93 -7.66 22.31
#